data_AF-A0A8C6P5S9-F1
#
_entry.id   AF-A0A8C6P5S9-F1
#
_cell.length_a   1.000
_cell.length_b   1.000
_cell.length_c   1.000
_cell.angle_alpha   90.00
_cell.angle_beta   90.00
_cell.angle_gamma   90.00
#
_symmetry.space_group_name_H-M   'P 1'
#
loop_
_entity.id
_entity.type
_entity.pdbx_description
1 polymer ?
#
loop_
_entity_poly.entity_id
_entity_poly.type
_entity_poly.pdbx_seq_one_letter_code
_entity_poly.pdbx_strand_id
1 'polypeptide(L)'
;MTPLRCRKPETFTGSNKREAAEETDELGGVSGSAVREDGQEEKSERVQSSNRRSAAGVVQHLVRGLFGLLAAMACGTLYAVFLSAHHDRKFWFSARQELERELSFQGGSGLYYHFYKQMLAAPSFAEGFYQLLVDNGTVSGQTINSVERFFLYPELILSFIYRVSGGQDYVEPVYFYLGAVLGLQAFCVTALFVCSWMMSGTWVAGVLTVSWYLVNRQDVSKVVQAVPLRDNWAVPYFSCQVAALTGFLITNMSSAAEMFCSLTMSISTFTFLLLWEHAHYVLFVQGLCLLLMDSLDLVPQKKTDHVQKIYLSSLVLVYLFHFQNSCLLSSPLLSLLIGFMLARYFQRRMKMGPFVARLLKLLLHLHLVFTCGITFSYSMKKLLPAAGSHLLLKVLEVKFGLKATSDFVTNFLLCHDELQTPGQDLFLRLTQTSLLPFYILVLSICLLSTLQTVYRRLR
;
A
#
# COMPACT_ATOMS: atom_id res chain seq x y z
N MET A 1 31.99 -9.27 25.18
CA MET A 1 31.87 -7.81 25.39
C MET A 1 33.00 -7.14 24.63
N THR A 2 32.67 -6.53 23.51
CA THR A 2 33.59 -5.90 22.55
C THR A 2 32.89 -4.62 22.07
N PRO A 3 33.50 -3.43 22.17
CA PRO A 3 32.79 -2.19 21.94
C PRO A 3 32.64 -1.88 20.44
N LEU A 4 31.40 -1.59 20.04
CA LEU A 4 31.02 -1.05 18.73
C LEU A 4 31.54 0.39 18.61
N ARG A 5 32.42 0.63 17.63
CA ARG A 5 33.01 1.94 17.32
C ARG A 5 32.10 2.68 16.32
N CYS A 6 31.42 3.73 16.77
CA CYS A 6 30.63 4.62 15.91
C CYS A 6 31.53 5.42 14.95
N ARG A 7 31.19 5.42 13.65
CA ARG A 7 31.83 6.22 12.60
C ARG A 7 31.20 7.62 12.58
N LYS A 8 32.01 8.69 12.70
CA LYS A 8 31.57 10.10 12.54
C LYS A 8 31.41 10.48 11.05
N PRO A 9 30.55 11.44 10.71
CA PRO A 9 30.41 11.96 9.36
C PRO A 9 31.48 13.01 9.04
N GLU A 10 32.06 12.95 7.84
CA GLU A 10 33.04 13.92 7.34
C GLU A 10 32.35 15.21 6.85
N THR A 11 32.82 16.33 7.36
CA THR A 11 32.49 17.69 6.96
C THR A 11 33.32 18.10 5.75
N PHE A 12 32.69 18.41 4.62
CA PHE A 12 33.33 19.08 3.49
C PHE A 12 33.33 20.60 3.74
N THR A 13 34.49 21.17 4.05
CA THR A 13 34.72 22.62 4.07
C THR A 13 35.56 23.01 2.86
N GLY A 14 35.04 23.91 2.03
CA GLY A 14 35.74 24.50 0.89
C GLY A 14 36.60 25.70 1.27
N SER A 15 37.72 25.85 0.57
CA SER A 15 38.51 27.06 0.30
C SER A 15 39.76 26.60 -0.48
N ASN A 16 40.37 27.30 -1.43
CA ASN A 16 40.12 28.59 -2.06
C ASN A 16 41.01 28.65 -3.33
N LYS A 17 40.68 29.59 -4.21
CA LYS A 17 41.44 30.19 -5.33
C LYS A 17 42.98 30.02 -5.33
N ARG A 18 43.58 29.90 -6.52
CA ARG A 18 44.38 30.99 -7.15
C ARG A 18 44.85 30.67 -8.57
N GLU A 19 45.10 31.78 -9.27
CA GLU A 19 45.41 32.02 -10.67
C GLU A 19 46.81 31.58 -11.13
N ALA A 20 46.98 31.72 -12.45
CA ALA A 20 48.08 31.38 -13.34
C ALA A 20 49.35 32.27 -13.24
N ALA A 21 50.34 31.86 -14.05
CA ALA A 21 51.65 32.47 -14.34
C ALA A 21 52.69 32.22 -13.23
N GLU A 22 53.93 31.82 -13.50
CA GLU A 22 54.83 32.28 -14.56
C GLU A 22 55.98 31.26 -14.77
N GLU A 23 56.61 31.33 -15.94
CA GLU A 23 57.69 30.49 -16.45
C GLU A 23 59.07 31.02 -16.01
N THR A 24 60.08 30.13 -16.11
CA THR A 24 61.53 30.38 -16.19
C THR A 24 62.30 30.92 -14.98
N ASP A 25 63.21 30.08 -14.46
CA ASP A 25 64.62 30.49 -14.31
C ASP A 25 65.54 29.26 -14.38
N GLU A 26 66.57 29.36 -15.22
CA GLU A 26 67.67 28.41 -15.35
C GLU A 26 68.79 28.70 -14.34
N LEU A 27 69.58 27.64 -14.10
CA LEU A 27 70.99 27.63 -13.72
C LEU A 27 71.39 27.90 -12.26
N GLY A 28 71.75 26.80 -11.59
CA GLY A 28 73.09 26.67 -11.01
C GLY A 28 73.17 26.26 -9.53
N GLY A 29 73.64 25.02 -9.29
CA GLY A 29 74.62 24.78 -8.23
C GLY A 29 74.17 24.06 -6.95
N VAL A 30 74.23 22.72 -7.00
CA VAL A 30 74.75 21.79 -5.96
C VAL A 30 74.14 21.85 -4.54
N SER A 31 73.37 20.81 -4.19
CA SER A 31 73.73 19.86 -3.11
C SER A 31 72.66 18.77 -2.93
N GLY A 32 73.09 17.51 -2.93
CA GLY A 32 72.59 16.54 -1.95
C GLY A 32 71.41 15.64 -2.32
N SER A 33 71.76 14.39 -2.60
CA SER A 33 71.04 13.14 -2.23
C SER A 33 69.87 12.65 -3.09
N ALA A 34 70.08 11.43 -3.58
CA ALA A 34 69.20 10.57 -4.36
C ALA A 34 67.92 10.17 -3.61
N VAL A 35 66.77 10.31 -4.27
CA VAL A 35 65.61 9.41 -4.18
C VAL A 35 64.77 9.59 -5.44
N ARG A 36 64.51 8.52 -6.21
CA ARG A 36 63.21 8.17 -6.85
C ARG A 36 63.39 7.20 -8.02
N GLU A 37 63.09 5.92 -7.76
CA GLU A 37 62.46 4.99 -8.71
C GLU A 37 61.82 3.87 -7.88
N ASP A 38 60.74 4.19 -7.15
CA ASP A 38 59.93 3.17 -6.44
C ASP A 38 58.47 3.62 -6.16
N GLY A 39 58.11 4.86 -6.55
CA GLY A 39 56.81 5.46 -6.22
C GLY A 39 55.72 5.31 -7.29
N GLN A 40 56.03 4.72 -8.45
CA GLN A 40 55.11 4.65 -9.59
C GLN A 40 54.39 3.31 -9.71
N GLU A 41 55.01 2.19 -9.31
CA GLU A 41 54.35 0.87 -9.29
C GLU A 41 53.39 0.71 -8.11
N GLU A 42 53.77 1.13 -6.90
CA GLU A 42 52.88 1.06 -5.72
C GLU A 42 51.59 1.88 -5.87
N LYS A 43 51.64 2.99 -6.61
CA LYS A 43 50.48 3.87 -6.81
C LYS A 43 49.50 3.27 -7.82
N SER A 44 50.01 2.54 -8.82
CA SER A 44 49.20 1.79 -9.80
C SER A 44 48.52 0.58 -9.16
N GLU A 45 49.23 -0.16 -8.30
CA GLU A 45 48.67 -1.31 -7.57
C GLU A 45 47.66 -0.91 -6.48
N ARG A 46 47.86 0.22 -5.78
CA ARG A 46 46.86 0.76 -4.83
C ARG A 46 45.58 1.22 -5.51
N VAL A 47 45.69 1.80 -6.71
CA VAL A 47 44.51 2.20 -7.50
C VAL A 47 43.80 0.98 -8.10
N GLN A 48 44.53 -0.02 -8.59
CA GLN A 48 43.94 -1.28 -9.09
C GLN A 48 43.29 -2.12 -7.98
N SER A 49 43.89 -2.21 -6.79
CA SER A 49 43.33 -2.96 -5.65
C SER A 49 42.13 -2.25 -5.01
N SER A 50 42.12 -0.91 -5.00
CA SER A 50 40.95 -0.09 -4.64
C SER A 50 39.79 -0.29 -5.63
N ASN A 51 40.06 -0.25 -6.94
CA ASN A 51 39.06 -0.50 -7.97
C ASN A 51 38.53 -1.94 -7.95
N ARG A 52 39.39 -2.94 -7.69
CA ARG A 52 38.98 -4.35 -7.53
C ARG A 52 38.08 -4.56 -6.31
N ARG A 53 38.37 -3.92 -5.18
CA ARG A 53 37.52 -3.98 -3.97
C ARG A 53 36.17 -3.26 -4.17
N SER A 54 36.16 -2.16 -4.91
CA SER A 54 34.93 -1.45 -5.31
C SER A 54 34.07 -2.27 -6.26
N ALA A 55 34.66 -2.87 -7.30
CA ALA A 55 33.97 -3.73 -8.25
C ALA A 55 33.42 -5.01 -7.58
N ALA A 56 34.19 -5.65 -6.70
CA ALA A 56 33.74 -6.81 -5.93
C ALA A 56 32.54 -6.48 -5.01
N GLY A 57 32.54 -5.29 -4.40
CA GLY A 57 31.41 -4.81 -3.61
C GLY A 57 30.15 -4.58 -4.45
N VAL A 58 30.27 -3.95 -5.61
CA VAL A 58 29.15 -3.75 -6.55
C VAL A 58 28.59 -5.08 -7.05
N VAL A 59 29.45 -6.03 -7.42
CA VAL A 59 29.04 -7.38 -7.81
C VAL A 59 28.32 -8.10 -6.67
N GLN A 60 28.83 -8.00 -5.43
CA GLN A 60 28.18 -8.59 -4.26
C GLN A 60 26.79 -7.99 -4.01
N HIS A 61 26.62 -6.67 -4.18
CA HIS A 61 25.32 -6.00 -4.05
C HIS A 61 24.35 -6.43 -5.15
N LEU A 62 24.80 -6.53 -6.40
CA LEU A 62 24.00 -7.00 -7.52
C LEU A 62 23.56 -8.45 -7.34
N VAL A 63 24.48 -9.33 -6.93
CA VAL A 63 24.19 -10.75 -6.66
C VAL A 63 23.17 -10.87 -5.53
N ARG A 64 23.32 -10.13 -4.43
CA ARG A 64 22.33 -10.11 -3.33
C ARG A 64 20.96 -9.58 -3.79
N GLY A 65 20.95 -8.60 -4.68
CA GLY A 65 19.72 -8.11 -5.32
C GLY A 65 19.04 -9.16 -6.19
N LEU A 66 19.80 -9.86 -7.03
CA LEU A 66 19.27 -10.94 -7.88
C LEU A 66 18.69 -12.08 -7.03
N PHE A 67 19.43 -12.55 -6.02
CA PHE A 67 18.94 -13.59 -5.11
C PHE A 67 17.67 -13.17 -4.36
N GLY A 68 17.61 -11.91 -3.89
CA GLY A 68 16.42 -11.42 -3.21
C GLY A 68 15.20 -11.32 -4.14
N LEU A 69 15.39 -10.91 -5.40
CA LEU A 69 14.30 -10.86 -6.39
C LEU A 69 13.78 -12.26 -6.74
N LEU A 70 14.70 -13.21 -6.97
CA LEU A 70 14.36 -14.61 -7.20
C LEU A 70 13.63 -15.22 -6.00
N ALA A 71 14.09 -14.92 -4.77
CA ALA A 71 13.44 -15.37 -3.54
C ALA A 71 12.03 -14.78 -3.40
N ALA A 72 11.84 -13.49 -3.71
CA ALA A 72 10.54 -12.83 -3.68
C ALA A 72 9.55 -13.51 -4.65
N MET A 73 9.97 -13.71 -5.90
CA MET A 73 9.17 -14.37 -6.93
C MET A 73 8.85 -15.81 -6.56
N ALA A 74 9.84 -16.57 -6.06
CA ALA A 74 9.63 -17.95 -5.61
C ALA A 74 8.66 -18.02 -4.42
N CYS A 75 8.76 -17.13 -3.44
CA CYS A 75 7.83 -17.08 -2.31
C CYS A 75 6.40 -16.79 -2.77
N GLY A 76 6.22 -15.83 -3.68
CA GLY A 76 4.92 -15.51 -4.25
C GLY A 76 4.32 -16.68 -5.02
N THR A 77 5.07 -17.31 -5.93
CA THR A 77 4.57 -18.43 -6.72
C THR A 77 4.26 -19.66 -5.86
N LEU A 78 5.14 -20.01 -4.92
CA LEU A 78 4.90 -21.08 -3.95
C LEU A 78 3.62 -20.83 -3.13
N TYR A 79 3.35 -19.57 -2.76
CA TYR A 79 2.12 -19.24 -2.05
C TYR A 79 0.87 -19.43 -2.90
N ALA A 80 0.86 -18.98 -4.16
CA ALA A 80 -0.27 -19.22 -5.06
C ALA A 80 -0.50 -20.71 -5.32
N VAL A 81 0.57 -21.50 -5.52
CA VAL A 81 0.48 -22.96 -5.67
C VAL A 81 -0.07 -23.60 -4.40
N PHE A 82 0.42 -23.17 -3.23
CA PHE A 82 -0.12 -23.62 -1.95
C PHE A 82 -1.61 -23.33 -1.82
N LEU A 83 -2.05 -22.12 -2.15
CA LEU A 83 -3.46 -21.75 -2.08
C LEU A 83 -4.31 -22.55 -3.06
N SER A 84 -3.84 -22.75 -4.28
CA SER A 84 -4.53 -23.57 -5.29
C SER A 84 -4.68 -25.02 -4.81
N ALA A 85 -3.59 -25.65 -4.35
CA ALA A 85 -3.62 -27.00 -3.81
C ALA A 85 -4.45 -27.10 -2.52
N HIS A 86 -4.49 -26.04 -1.70
CA HIS A 86 -5.31 -26.01 -0.49
C HIS A 86 -6.80 -25.89 -0.82
N HIS A 87 -7.16 -25.04 -1.79
CA HIS A 87 -8.51 -24.87 -2.28
C HIS A 87 -9.05 -26.17 -2.87
N ASP A 88 -8.25 -26.82 -3.73
CA ASP A 88 -8.62 -28.10 -4.33
C ASP A 88 -8.84 -29.19 -3.28
N ARG A 89 -7.94 -29.34 -2.30
CA ARG A 89 -8.08 -30.32 -1.20
C ARG A 89 -9.27 -30.03 -0.28
N LYS A 90 -9.56 -28.76 -0.01
CA LYS A 90 -10.64 -28.37 0.90
C LYS A 90 -12.02 -28.60 0.29
N PHE A 91 -12.17 -28.30 -1.00
CA PHE A 91 -13.46 -28.34 -1.68
C PHE A 91 -13.61 -29.54 -2.64
N TRP A 92 -12.58 -30.38 -2.79
CA TRP A 92 -12.51 -31.46 -3.78
C TRP A 92 -12.82 -30.90 -5.17
N PHE A 93 -12.27 -29.72 -5.45
CA PHE A 93 -12.79 -28.81 -6.47
C PHE A 93 -12.66 -29.40 -7.88
N SER A 94 -11.53 -30.02 -8.18
CA SER A 94 -11.27 -30.75 -9.44
C SER A 94 -12.19 -31.94 -9.67
N ALA A 95 -12.56 -32.67 -8.62
CA ALA A 95 -13.40 -33.86 -8.72
C ALA A 95 -14.90 -33.55 -8.91
N ARG A 96 -15.33 -32.33 -8.57
CA ARG A 96 -16.74 -31.90 -8.66
C ARG A 96 -17.15 -31.49 -10.07
N GLN A 97 -18.44 -31.58 -10.34
CA GLN A 97 -19.04 -31.04 -11.57
C GLN A 97 -19.11 -29.49 -11.52
N GLU A 98 -19.25 -28.85 -12.68
CA GLU A 98 -19.27 -27.39 -12.80
C GLU A 98 -20.30 -26.73 -11.88
N LEU A 99 -21.55 -27.22 -11.88
CA LEU A 99 -22.60 -26.67 -11.02
C LEU A 99 -22.26 -26.79 -9.53
N GLU A 100 -21.69 -27.92 -9.11
CA GLU A 100 -21.28 -28.14 -7.71
C GLU A 100 -20.09 -27.27 -7.30
N ARG A 101 -19.20 -26.95 -8.25
CA ARG A 101 -18.12 -25.97 -8.04
C ARG A 101 -18.69 -24.57 -7.83
N GLU A 102 -19.68 -24.17 -8.63
CA GLU A 102 -20.32 -22.86 -8.50
C GLU A 102 -21.09 -22.71 -7.18
N LEU A 103 -21.78 -23.77 -6.76
CA LEU A 103 -22.48 -23.82 -5.47
C LEU A 103 -21.54 -23.84 -4.26
N SER A 104 -20.24 -24.10 -4.46
CA SER A 104 -19.25 -24.09 -3.37
C SER A 104 -18.85 -22.69 -2.92
N PHE A 105 -19.18 -21.64 -3.68
CA PHE A 105 -18.86 -20.26 -3.32
C PHE A 105 -19.70 -19.78 -2.12
N GLN A 106 -19.00 -19.41 -1.04
CA GLN A 106 -19.63 -18.99 0.22
C GLN A 106 -19.80 -17.46 0.32
N GLY A 107 -20.66 -17.01 1.24
CA GLY A 107 -20.73 -15.60 1.65
C GLY A 107 -21.13 -14.61 0.55
N GLY A 108 -21.99 -15.02 -0.39
CA GLY A 108 -22.42 -14.18 -1.51
C GLY A 108 -21.37 -13.98 -2.60
N SER A 109 -20.18 -14.56 -2.47
CA SER A 109 -19.10 -14.42 -3.45
C SER A 109 -19.43 -15.03 -4.83
N GLY A 110 -20.35 -15.99 -4.88
CA GLY A 110 -20.88 -16.55 -6.14
C GLY A 110 -21.59 -15.51 -7.01
N LEU A 111 -22.10 -14.41 -6.44
CA LEU A 111 -22.71 -13.32 -7.19
C LEU A 111 -21.71 -12.67 -8.15
N TYR A 112 -20.46 -12.50 -7.74
CA TYR A 112 -19.42 -11.92 -8.60
C TYR A 112 -19.08 -12.84 -9.77
N TYR A 113 -18.97 -14.14 -9.48
CA TYR A 113 -18.76 -15.13 -10.54
C TYR A 113 -19.94 -15.21 -11.51
N HIS A 114 -21.18 -15.01 -11.03
CA HIS A 114 -22.36 -14.92 -11.89
C HIS A 114 -22.25 -13.78 -12.91
N PHE A 115 -21.86 -12.57 -12.49
CA PHE A 115 -21.66 -11.44 -13.42
C PHE A 115 -20.52 -11.69 -14.42
N TYR A 116 -19.45 -12.35 -13.99
CA TYR A 116 -18.40 -12.80 -14.90
C TYR A 116 -18.95 -13.76 -15.97
N LYS A 117 -19.77 -14.75 -15.58
CA LYS A 117 -20.43 -15.65 -16.54
C LYS A 117 -21.39 -14.92 -17.48
N GLN A 118 -22.16 -13.96 -16.99
CA GLN A 118 -23.02 -13.13 -17.85
C GLN A 118 -22.21 -12.41 -18.92
N MET A 119 -21.08 -11.80 -18.53
CA MET A 119 -20.17 -11.17 -19.49
C MET A 119 -19.61 -12.15 -20.51
N LEU A 120 -19.41 -13.42 -20.15
CA LEU A 120 -18.95 -14.46 -21.06
C LEU A 120 -20.06 -15.04 -21.94
N ALA A 121 -21.31 -15.04 -21.50
CA ALA A 121 -22.46 -15.52 -22.27
C ALA A 121 -22.95 -14.50 -23.31
N ALA A 122 -22.71 -13.20 -23.10
CA ALA A 122 -23.14 -12.15 -24.01
C ALA A 122 -22.51 -12.27 -25.41
N PRO A 123 -23.20 -11.96 -26.51
CA PRO A 123 -22.66 -12.12 -27.86
C PRO A 123 -21.44 -11.21 -28.13
N SER A 124 -21.37 -10.05 -27.47
CA SER A 124 -20.22 -9.14 -27.55
C SER A 124 -19.90 -8.56 -26.17
N PHE A 125 -18.67 -8.05 -25.98
CA PHE A 125 -18.28 -7.43 -24.71
C PHE A 125 -19.09 -6.16 -24.44
N ALA A 126 -19.35 -5.34 -25.49
CA ALA A 126 -20.14 -4.12 -25.38
C ALA A 126 -21.58 -4.42 -24.96
N GLU A 127 -22.19 -5.47 -25.53
CA GLU A 127 -23.53 -5.90 -25.16
C GLU A 127 -23.60 -6.39 -23.72
N GLY A 128 -22.66 -7.25 -23.29
CA GLY A 128 -22.59 -7.69 -21.90
C GLY A 128 -22.41 -6.53 -20.93
N PHE A 129 -21.55 -5.56 -21.28
CA PHE A 129 -21.35 -4.37 -20.46
C PHE A 129 -22.63 -3.52 -20.36
N TYR A 130 -23.35 -3.33 -21.47
CA TYR A 130 -24.63 -2.62 -21.48
C TYR A 130 -25.69 -3.31 -20.61
N GLN A 131 -25.78 -4.65 -20.68
CA GLN A 131 -26.70 -5.43 -19.84
C GLN A 131 -26.42 -5.26 -18.35
N LEU A 132 -25.15 -5.14 -17.94
CA LEU A 132 -24.79 -4.86 -16.54
C LEU A 132 -25.05 -3.41 -16.11
N LEU A 133 -25.05 -2.45 -17.04
CA LEU A 133 -25.39 -1.05 -16.75
C LEU A 133 -26.89 -0.85 -16.55
N VAL A 134 -27.71 -1.65 -17.23
CA VAL A 134 -29.18 -1.57 -17.22
C VAL A 134 -29.75 -2.91 -16.72
N ASP A 135 -29.30 -3.34 -15.55
CA ASP A 135 -29.65 -4.64 -14.98
C ASP A 135 -31.02 -4.57 -14.29
N ASN A 136 -32.00 -5.28 -14.85
CA ASN A 136 -33.36 -5.41 -14.31
C ASN A 136 -33.63 -6.80 -13.69
N GLY A 137 -32.64 -7.71 -13.71
CA GLY A 137 -32.79 -9.09 -13.28
C GLY A 137 -32.31 -9.32 -11.85
N THR A 138 -31.31 -8.56 -11.39
CA THR A 138 -30.72 -8.77 -10.06
C THR A 138 -31.63 -8.29 -8.92
N VAL A 139 -32.27 -7.13 -9.07
CA VAL A 139 -33.17 -6.58 -8.05
C VAL A 139 -34.59 -6.50 -8.60
N SER A 140 -35.50 -7.28 -8.00
CA SER A 140 -36.89 -7.34 -8.44
C SER A 140 -37.55 -5.96 -8.45
N GLY A 141 -38.09 -5.57 -9.61
CA GLY A 141 -38.83 -4.33 -9.79
C GLY A 141 -37.97 -3.06 -9.86
N GLN A 142 -36.63 -3.20 -9.99
CA GLN A 142 -35.74 -2.06 -10.15
C GLN A 142 -34.69 -2.33 -11.24
N THR A 143 -34.39 -1.30 -12.02
CA THR A 143 -33.25 -1.30 -12.93
C THR A 143 -32.09 -0.61 -12.24
N ILE A 144 -30.96 -1.31 -12.07
CA ILE A 144 -29.78 -0.81 -11.39
C ILE A 144 -28.55 -0.86 -12.30
N ASN A 145 -27.60 0.04 -12.05
CA ASN A 145 -26.26 -0.09 -12.59
C ASN A 145 -25.47 -1.07 -11.71
N SER A 146 -25.41 -2.33 -12.12
CA SER A 146 -24.73 -3.38 -11.36
C SER A 146 -23.21 -3.19 -11.32
N VAL A 147 -22.62 -2.57 -12.36
CA VAL A 147 -21.18 -2.26 -12.41
C VAL A 147 -20.79 -1.31 -11.29
N GLU A 148 -21.53 -0.20 -11.16
CA GLU A 148 -21.33 0.77 -10.08
C GLU A 148 -21.67 0.16 -8.72
N ARG A 149 -22.85 -0.46 -8.60
CA ARG A 149 -23.38 -0.94 -7.32
C ARG A 149 -22.52 -2.01 -6.65
N PHE A 150 -21.90 -2.90 -7.44
CA PHE A 150 -21.18 -4.08 -6.93
C PHE A 150 -19.67 -4.05 -7.25
N PHE A 151 -19.15 -2.93 -7.74
CA PHE A 151 -17.74 -2.73 -8.08
C PHE A 151 -17.22 -3.84 -9.02
N LEU A 152 -17.91 -4.07 -10.15
CA LEU A 152 -17.67 -5.21 -11.06
C LEU A 152 -16.44 -5.08 -11.98
N TYR A 153 -15.54 -4.13 -11.72
CA TYR A 153 -14.35 -3.92 -12.56
C TYR A 153 -13.46 -5.18 -12.68
N PRO A 154 -13.21 -5.99 -11.61
CA PRO A 154 -12.45 -7.21 -11.76
C PRO A 154 -13.05 -8.17 -12.79
N GLU A 155 -14.36 -8.38 -12.76
CA GLU A 155 -15.09 -9.28 -13.65
C GLU A 155 -15.10 -8.76 -15.08
N LEU A 156 -15.26 -7.44 -15.27
CA LEU A 156 -15.18 -6.80 -16.59
C LEU A 156 -13.79 -6.96 -17.20
N ILE A 157 -12.73 -6.66 -16.46
CA ILE A 157 -11.35 -6.80 -16.92
C ILE A 157 -11.04 -8.27 -17.21
N LEU A 158 -11.43 -9.18 -16.31
CA LEU A 158 -11.12 -10.59 -16.44
C LEU A 158 -11.88 -11.25 -17.58
N SER A 159 -13.15 -10.91 -17.78
CA SER A 159 -13.95 -11.41 -18.92
C SER A 159 -13.43 -10.88 -20.25
N PHE A 160 -12.96 -9.64 -20.30
CA PHE A 160 -12.28 -9.09 -21.47
C PHE A 160 -11.01 -9.88 -21.80
N ILE A 161 -10.12 -10.08 -20.80
CA ILE A 161 -8.87 -10.84 -20.99
C ILE A 161 -9.18 -12.27 -21.44
N TYR A 162 -10.16 -12.94 -20.82
CA TYR A 162 -10.53 -14.31 -21.19
C TYR A 162 -11.02 -14.42 -22.64
N ARG A 163 -11.84 -13.46 -23.10
CA ARG A 163 -12.34 -13.41 -24.48
C ARG A 163 -11.22 -13.14 -25.49
N VAL A 164 -10.37 -12.15 -25.21
CA VAL A 164 -9.30 -11.73 -26.14
C VAL A 164 -8.18 -12.76 -26.22
N SER A 165 -7.86 -13.45 -25.13
CA SER A 165 -6.84 -14.49 -25.10
C SER A 165 -7.28 -15.82 -25.72
N GLY A 166 -8.55 -15.96 -26.13
CA GLY A 166 -9.11 -17.24 -26.57
C GLY A 166 -9.19 -18.27 -25.44
N GLY A 167 -9.35 -17.81 -24.19
CA GLY A 167 -9.34 -18.68 -23.00
C GLY A 167 -10.37 -19.81 -23.05
N GLN A 168 -11.46 -19.62 -23.81
CA GLN A 168 -12.49 -20.62 -24.09
C GLN A 168 -11.94 -21.94 -24.63
N ASP A 169 -10.82 -21.91 -25.36
CA ASP A 169 -10.23 -23.10 -25.98
C ASP A 169 -9.30 -23.89 -25.02
N TYR A 170 -8.84 -23.27 -23.94
CA TYR A 170 -7.76 -23.80 -23.11
C TYR A 170 -8.15 -24.10 -21.65
N VAL A 171 -9.03 -23.29 -21.05
CA VAL A 171 -9.29 -23.34 -19.60
C VAL A 171 -10.75 -23.03 -19.34
N GLU A 172 -11.40 -23.80 -18.46
CA GLU A 172 -12.78 -23.48 -18.07
C GLU A 172 -12.87 -22.12 -17.35
N PRO A 173 -13.96 -21.36 -17.53
CA PRO A 173 -14.11 -20.02 -16.95
C PRO A 173 -13.88 -19.97 -15.43
N VAL A 174 -14.34 -20.99 -14.70
CA VAL A 174 -14.19 -21.06 -13.24
C VAL A 174 -12.72 -21.10 -12.84
N TYR A 175 -11.91 -21.94 -13.50
CA TYR A 175 -10.48 -22.07 -13.21
C TYR A 175 -9.71 -20.83 -13.58
N PHE A 176 -10.06 -20.18 -14.69
CA PHE A 176 -9.46 -18.92 -15.07
C PHE A 176 -9.76 -17.82 -14.04
N TYR A 177 -11.02 -17.75 -13.60
CA TYR A 177 -11.45 -16.79 -12.57
C TYR A 177 -10.70 -16.99 -11.25
N LEU A 178 -10.69 -18.22 -10.73
CA LEU A 178 -10.01 -18.54 -9.48
C LEU A 178 -8.48 -18.38 -9.61
N GLY A 179 -7.91 -18.81 -10.73
CA GLY A 179 -6.49 -18.67 -11.03
C GLY A 179 -6.04 -17.20 -10.98
N ALA A 180 -6.85 -16.28 -11.51
CA ALA A 180 -6.55 -14.84 -11.45
C ALA A 180 -6.52 -14.31 -10.01
N VAL A 181 -7.52 -14.65 -9.18
CA VAL A 181 -7.56 -14.21 -7.78
C VAL A 181 -6.39 -14.79 -6.98
N LEU A 182 -6.11 -16.09 -7.15
CA LEU A 182 -5.01 -16.76 -6.47
C LEU A 182 -3.65 -16.24 -6.92
N GLY A 183 -3.48 -15.97 -8.22
CA GLY A 183 -2.30 -15.30 -8.76
C GLY A 183 -2.10 -13.91 -8.18
N LEU A 184 -3.19 -13.16 -7.96
CA LEU A 184 -3.11 -11.85 -7.31
C LEU A 184 -2.65 -11.95 -5.84
N GLN A 185 -2.92 -13.07 -5.15
CA GLN A 185 -2.35 -13.31 -3.82
C GLN A 185 -0.83 -13.52 -3.86
N ALA A 186 -0.27 -14.11 -4.92
CA ALA A 186 1.19 -14.15 -5.10
C ALA A 186 1.78 -12.74 -5.18
N PHE A 187 1.11 -11.85 -5.91
CA PHE A 187 1.52 -10.45 -6.01
C PHE A 187 1.48 -9.73 -4.65
N CYS A 188 0.44 -9.98 -3.84
CA CYS A 188 0.33 -9.48 -2.46
C CYS A 188 1.54 -9.87 -1.60
N VAL A 189 1.84 -11.17 -1.54
CA VAL A 189 2.95 -11.69 -0.73
C VAL A 189 4.30 -11.19 -1.23
N THR A 190 4.47 -11.06 -2.55
CA THR A 190 5.67 -10.48 -3.16
C THR A 190 5.84 -9.01 -2.75
N ALA A 191 4.77 -8.21 -2.76
CA ALA A 191 4.80 -6.82 -2.33
C ALA A 191 5.18 -6.69 -0.84
N LEU A 192 4.63 -7.55 0.04
CA LEU A 192 5.01 -7.57 1.46
C LEU A 192 6.46 -7.98 1.67
N PHE A 193 6.95 -8.98 0.90
CA PHE A 193 8.35 -9.38 0.91
C PHE A 193 9.26 -8.21 0.55
N VAL A 194 8.95 -7.50 -0.55
CA VAL A 194 9.73 -6.36 -1.03
C VAL A 194 9.70 -5.23 0.00
N CYS A 195 8.54 -4.92 0.58
CA CYS A 195 8.40 -3.92 1.64
C CYS A 195 9.33 -4.22 2.84
N SER A 196 9.31 -5.46 3.33
CA SER A 196 10.16 -5.91 4.44
C SER A 196 11.66 -5.87 4.08
N TRP A 197 12.00 -6.25 2.86
CA TRP A 197 13.37 -6.17 2.36
C TRP A 197 13.84 -4.71 2.28
N MET A 198 13.02 -3.78 1.78
CA MET A 198 13.35 -2.36 1.71
C MET A 198 13.60 -1.74 3.09
N MET A 199 12.82 -2.13 4.11
CA MET A 199 12.97 -1.62 5.47
C MET A 199 14.20 -2.20 6.20
N SER A 200 14.49 -3.48 6.01
CA SER A 200 15.56 -4.19 6.74
C SER A 200 16.91 -4.20 6.02
N GLY A 201 16.93 -3.95 4.71
CA GLY A 201 18.11 -4.11 3.85
C GLY A 201 18.49 -5.56 3.56
N THR A 202 17.71 -6.55 4.01
CA THR A 202 17.99 -7.98 3.81
C THR A 202 16.80 -8.74 3.25
N TRP A 203 17.03 -9.61 2.25
CA TRP A 203 15.98 -10.45 1.68
C TRP A 203 15.48 -11.53 2.65
N VAL A 204 16.27 -11.88 3.66
CA VAL A 204 15.91 -12.83 4.73
C VAL A 204 14.72 -12.33 5.55
N ALA A 205 14.66 -11.02 5.80
CA ALA A 205 13.50 -10.41 6.46
C ALA A 205 12.22 -10.57 5.62
N GLY A 206 12.35 -10.52 4.28
CA GLY A 206 11.25 -10.82 3.37
C GLY A 206 10.75 -12.25 3.53
N VAL A 207 11.65 -13.24 3.58
CA VAL A 207 11.28 -14.65 3.82
C VAL A 207 10.58 -14.84 5.16
N LEU A 208 11.07 -14.15 6.20
CA LEU A 208 10.44 -14.17 7.52
C LEU A 208 9.03 -13.58 7.47
N THR A 209 8.82 -12.47 6.77
CA THR A 209 7.50 -11.87 6.57
C THR A 209 6.53 -12.83 5.89
N VAL A 210 6.96 -13.50 4.82
CA VAL A 210 6.14 -14.50 4.13
C VAL A 210 5.82 -15.69 5.04
N SER A 211 6.80 -16.17 5.81
CA SER A 211 6.60 -17.26 6.77
C SER A 211 5.58 -16.89 7.83
N TRP A 212 5.65 -15.68 8.39
CA TRP A 212 4.70 -15.20 9.39
C TRP A 212 3.30 -15.04 8.81
N TYR A 213 3.21 -14.53 7.58
CA TYR A 213 1.97 -14.41 6.82
C TYR A 213 1.30 -15.77 6.61
N LEU A 214 2.07 -16.81 6.26
CA LEU A 214 1.58 -18.19 6.08
C LEU A 214 1.04 -18.79 7.38
N VAL A 215 1.75 -18.61 8.49
CA VAL A 215 1.32 -19.12 9.81
C VAL A 215 -0.02 -18.50 10.23
N ASN A 216 -0.22 -17.22 9.94
CA ASN A 216 -1.43 -16.46 10.32
C ASN A 216 -2.42 -16.33 9.15
N ARG A 217 -2.34 -17.19 8.12
CA ARG A 217 -3.13 -17.07 6.89
C ARG A 217 -4.65 -17.01 7.10
N GLN A 218 -5.15 -17.57 8.20
CA GLN A 218 -6.57 -17.58 8.54
C GLN A 218 -7.09 -16.20 8.94
N ASP A 219 -6.23 -15.36 9.54
CA ASP A 219 -6.59 -14.04 10.05
C ASP A 219 -6.17 -12.93 9.07
N VAL A 220 -5.20 -13.20 8.18
CA VAL A 220 -4.65 -12.19 7.27
C VAL A 220 -5.44 -12.07 5.97
N SER A 221 -6.04 -13.15 5.46
CA SER A 221 -6.77 -13.13 4.19
C SER A 221 -8.01 -14.03 4.21
N LYS A 222 -9.09 -13.54 3.61
CA LYS A 222 -10.35 -14.28 3.45
C LYS A 222 -10.33 -15.21 2.24
N VAL A 223 -9.23 -15.26 1.47
CA VAL A 223 -9.14 -16.07 0.23
C VAL A 223 -9.43 -17.56 0.45
N VAL A 224 -9.13 -18.09 1.63
CA VAL A 224 -9.40 -19.51 1.97
C VAL A 224 -10.87 -19.77 2.28
N GLN A 225 -11.63 -18.74 2.67
CA GLN A 225 -13.05 -18.83 2.99
C GLN A 225 -13.90 -18.62 1.74
N ALA A 226 -13.66 -17.52 1.02
CA ALA A 226 -14.39 -17.19 -0.20
C ALA A 226 -13.46 -16.45 -1.17
N VAL A 227 -13.07 -17.15 -2.24
CA VAL A 227 -12.08 -16.64 -3.22
C VAL A 227 -12.59 -15.38 -3.95
N PRO A 228 -13.83 -15.33 -4.50
CA PRO A 228 -14.28 -14.18 -5.32
C PRO A 228 -14.56 -12.87 -4.56
N LEU A 229 -14.35 -12.81 -3.24
CA LEU A 229 -14.61 -11.60 -2.47
C LEU A 229 -13.76 -10.41 -2.93
N ARG A 230 -14.35 -9.21 -2.90
CA ARG A 230 -13.68 -7.95 -3.30
C ARG A 230 -12.41 -7.65 -2.51
N ASP A 231 -12.40 -8.00 -1.22
CA ASP A 231 -11.25 -7.83 -0.35
C ASP A 231 -10.01 -8.55 -0.94
N ASN A 232 -10.19 -9.74 -1.50
CA ASN A 232 -9.10 -10.52 -2.08
C ASN A 232 -8.57 -9.90 -3.38
N TRP A 233 -9.41 -9.19 -4.12
CA TRP A 233 -8.99 -8.42 -5.30
C TRP A 233 -8.26 -7.13 -4.91
N ALA A 234 -8.66 -6.48 -3.81
CA ALA A 234 -8.20 -5.14 -3.45
C ALA A 234 -6.93 -5.13 -2.60
N VAL A 235 -6.84 -6.00 -1.58
CA VAL A 235 -5.72 -6.07 -0.62
C VAL A 235 -4.33 -6.21 -1.30
N PRO A 236 -4.16 -6.94 -2.42
CA PRO A 236 -2.88 -7.00 -3.12
C PRO A 236 -2.40 -5.64 -3.62
N TYR A 237 -3.30 -4.80 -4.15
CA TYR A 237 -2.97 -3.45 -4.59
C TYR A 237 -2.65 -2.53 -3.41
N PHE A 238 -3.34 -2.68 -2.27
CA PHE A 238 -2.99 -1.97 -1.05
C PHE A 238 -1.60 -2.36 -0.54
N SER A 239 -1.24 -3.65 -0.58
CA SER A 239 0.08 -4.12 -0.17
C SER A 239 1.19 -3.54 -1.06
N CYS A 240 0.95 -3.48 -2.38
CA CYS A 240 1.82 -2.78 -3.33
C CYS A 240 1.92 -1.28 -3.03
N GLN A 241 0.79 -0.64 -2.70
CA GLN A 241 0.74 0.78 -2.32
C GLN A 241 1.59 1.07 -1.09
N VAL A 242 1.52 0.21 -0.06
CA VAL A 242 2.31 0.36 1.17
C VAL A 242 3.80 0.14 0.91
N ALA A 243 4.16 -0.83 0.07
CA ALA A 243 5.54 -1.06 -0.35
C ALA A 243 6.11 0.16 -1.10
N ALA A 244 5.35 0.69 -2.05
CA ALA A 244 5.72 1.85 -2.84
C ALA A 244 5.80 3.13 -1.99
N LEU A 245 4.86 3.36 -1.06
CA LEU A 245 4.89 4.47 -0.11
C LEU A 245 6.12 4.38 0.81
N THR A 246 6.40 3.20 1.35
CA THR A 246 7.59 2.96 2.19
C THR A 246 8.86 3.30 1.41
N GLY A 247 8.96 2.83 0.17
CA GLY A 247 10.06 3.16 -0.74
C GLY A 247 10.19 4.65 -1.02
N PHE A 248 9.07 5.32 -1.29
CA PHE A 248 9.04 6.75 -1.55
C PHE A 248 9.45 7.57 -0.32
N LEU A 249 9.14 7.13 0.91
CA LEU A 249 9.50 7.84 2.13
C LEU A 249 11.01 7.72 2.47
N ILE A 250 11.68 6.64 2.06
CA ILE A 250 13.14 6.48 2.25
C ILE A 250 13.91 7.62 1.57
N THR A 251 14.86 8.23 2.28
CA THR A 251 15.50 9.50 1.86
C THR A 251 16.66 9.36 0.89
N ASN A 252 17.20 8.16 0.68
CA ASN A 252 18.49 7.93 -0.01
C ASN A 252 18.34 7.21 -1.36
N MET A 253 17.23 7.40 -2.06
CA MET A 253 16.95 6.73 -3.35
C MET A 253 17.39 7.58 -4.54
N SER A 254 17.69 6.93 -5.66
CA SER A 254 17.92 7.62 -6.93
C SER A 254 16.62 8.26 -7.44
N SER A 255 16.73 9.32 -8.23
CA SER A 255 15.55 10.01 -8.80
C SER A 255 14.66 9.06 -9.63
N ALA A 256 15.28 8.12 -10.36
CA ALA A 256 14.54 7.10 -11.11
C ALA A 256 13.76 6.13 -10.19
N ALA A 257 14.34 5.72 -9.06
CA ALA A 257 13.67 4.85 -8.09
C ALA A 257 12.53 5.58 -7.37
N GLU A 258 12.71 6.86 -7.05
CA GLU A 258 11.66 7.71 -6.47
C GLU A 258 10.48 7.87 -7.45
N MET A 259 10.76 8.11 -8.73
CA MET A 259 9.75 8.16 -9.79
C MET A 259 9.01 6.83 -9.94
N PHE A 260 9.74 5.71 -9.92
CA PHE A 260 9.14 4.37 -9.98
C PHE A 260 8.22 4.10 -8.79
N CYS A 261 8.65 4.43 -7.56
CA CYS A 261 7.83 4.30 -6.35
C CYS A 261 6.59 5.20 -6.43
N SER A 262 6.75 6.45 -6.90
CA SER A 262 5.63 7.37 -7.06
C SER A 262 4.60 6.87 -8.09
N LEU A 263 5.04 6.37 -9.23
CA LEU A 263 4.16 5.84 -10.27
C LEU A 263 3.44 4.58 -9.78
N THR A 264 4.19 3.66 -9.16
CA THR A 264 3.64 2.43 -8.58
C THR A 264 2.59 2.77 -7.53
N MET A 265 2.90 3.70 -6.61
CA MET A 265 1.96 4.18 -5.60
C MET A 265 0.71 4.80 -6.22
N SER A 266 0.84 5.56 -7.31
CA SER A 266 -0.31 6.17 -8.01
C SER A 266 -1.21 5.11 -8.65
N ILE A 267 -0.63 4.18 -9.41
CA ILE A 267 -1.39 3.11 -10.08
C ILE A 267 -2.07 2.23 -9.03
N SER A 268 -1.34 1.80 -8.00
CA SER A 268 -1.88 0.92 -6.96
C SER A 268 -2.96 1.60 -6.12
N THR A 269 -2.82 2.90 -5.82
CA THR A 269 -3.85 3.67 -5.08
C THR A 269 -5.12 3.82 -5.91
N PHE A 270 -5.00 4.14 -7.19
CA PHE A 270 -6.12 4.22 -8.11
C PHE A 270 -6.85 2.88 -8.22
N THR A 271 -6.12 1.80 -8.49
CA THR A 271 -6.72 0.46 -8.60
C THR A 271 -7.35 0.03 -7.28
N PHE A 272 -6.70 0.25 -6.13
CA PHE A 272 -7.27 -0.09 -4.83
C PHE A 272 -8.61 0.61 -4.56
N LEU A 273 -8.71 1.90 -4.87
CA LEU A 273 -9.95 2.67 -4.76
C LEU A 273 -11.02 2.22 -5.77
N LEU A 274 -10.63 1.79 -6.97
CA LEU A 274 -11.54 1.34 -8.02
C LEU A 274 -12.16 -0.03 -7.70
N LEU A 275 -11.40 -0.94 -7.08
CA LEU A 275 -11.82 -2.32 -6.88
C LEU A 275 -12.63 -2.55 -5.59
N TRP A 276 -12.63 -1.60 -4.65
CA TRP A 276 -13.24 -1.80 -3.34
C TRP A 276 -13.92 -0.57 -2.77
N GLU A 277 -15.20 -0.70 -2.44
CA GLU A 277 -16.02 0.37 -1.88
C GLU A 277 -15.39 1.00 -0.63
N HIS A 278 -14.80 0.17 0.23
CA HIS A 278 -14.29 0.59 1.54
C HIS A 278 -12.84 1.11 1.52
N ALA A 279 -12.18 1.09 0.35
CA ALA A 279 -10.78 1.47 0.22
C ALA A 279 -10.47 2.89 0.72
N HIS A 280 -11.41 3.82 0.53
CA HIS A 280 -11.26 5.20 0.96
C HIS A 280 -11.20 5.35 2.50
N TYR A 281 -11.79 4.43 3.28
CA TYR A 281 -11.65 4.44 4.74
C TYR A 281 -10.24 3.99 5.18
N VAL A 282 -9.67 2.98 4.52
CA VAL A 282 -8.31 2.52 4.81
C VAL A 282 -7.29 3.61 4.50
N LEU A 283 -7.41 4.24 3.32
CA LEU A 283 -6.56 5.36 2.94
C LEU A 283 -6.80 6.61 3.81
N PHE A 284 -8.01 6.80 4.37
CA PHE A 284 -8.27 7.86 5.34
C PHE A 284 -7.43 7.66 6.61
N VAL A 285 -7.36 6.44 7.16
CA VAL A 285 -6.52 6.12 8.31
C VAL A 285 -5.04 6.35 7.99
N GLN A 286 -4.57 5.86 6.84
CA GLN A 286 -3.19 6.08 6.39
C GLN A 286 -2.88 7.58 6.19
N GLY A 287 -3.81 8.34 5.62
CA GLY A 287 -3.72 9.78 5.44
C GLY A 287 -3.68 10.54 6.77
N LEU A 288 -4.45 10.08 7.77
CA LEU A 288 -4.40 10.62 9.13
C LEU A 288 -3.04 10.35 9.79
N CYS A 289 -2.48 9.16 9.62
CA CYS A 289 -1.12 8.87 10.10
C CYS A 289 -0.08 9.79 9.43
N LEU A 290 -0.17 10.00 8.12
CA LEU A 290 0.73 10.90 7.39
C LEU A 290 0.57 12.36 7.84
N LEU A 291 -0.66 12.82 8.09
CA LEU A 291 -0.95 14.12 8.68
C LEU A 291 -0.24 14.28 10.03
N LEU A 292 -0.39 13.30 10.92
CA LEU A 292 0.25 13.33 12.23
C LEU A 292 1.77 13.36 12.11
N MET A 293 2.35 12.51 11.26
CA MET A 293 3.80 12.48 11.02
C MET A 293 4.34 13.79 10.44
N ASP A 294 3.61 14.41 9.52
CA ASP A 294 3.95 15.72 8.94
C ASP A 294 3.87 16.85 9.96
N SER A 295 2.81 16.85 10.77
CA SER A 295 2.59 17.85 11.82
C SER A 295 3.66 17.82 12.92
N LEU A 296 4.23 16.63 13.16
CA LEU A 296 5.35 16.38 14.08
C LEU A 296 6.73 16.53 13.42
N ASP A 297 6.79 16.96 12.15
CA ASP A 297 8.01 17.14 11.36
C ASP A 297 8.86 15.87 11.20
N LEU A 298 8.25 14.68 11.33
CA LEU A 298 8.93 13.40 11.17
C LEU A 298 9.19 13.06 9.70
N VAL A 299 8.37 13.60 8.79
CA VAL A 299 8.44 13.36 7.34
C VAL A 299 8.64 14.70 6.61
N PRO A 300 9.47 14.76 5.55
CA PRO A 300 9.61 15.96 4.75
C PRO A 300 8.28 16.39 4.12
N GLN A 301 7.90 17.65 4.31
CA GLN A 301 6.63 18.21 3.83
C GLN A 301 6.39 17.99 2.33
N LYS A 302 7.44 18.13 1.51
CA LYS A 302 7.37 17.89 0.05
C LYS A 302 6.89 16.48 -0.29
N LYS A 303 7.32 15.46 0.48
CA LYS A 303 6.91 14.08 0.26
C LYS A 303 5.45 13.88 0.65
N THR A 304 5.02 14.43 1.79
CA THR A 304 3.62 14.37 2.22
C THR A 304 2.68 15.05 1.22
N ASP A 305 3.05 16.24 0.70
CA ASP A 305 2.28 16.94 -0.33
C ASP A 305 2.11 16.10 -1.60
N HIS A 306 3.17 15.41 -2.01
CA HIS A 306 3.15 14.57 -3.19
C HIS A 306 2.22 13.36 -3.03
N VAL A 307 2.29 12.69 -1.88
CA VAL A 307 1.40 11.55 -1.56
C VAL A 307 -0.07 11.99 -1.56
N GLN A 308 -0.38 13.14 -0.97
CA GLN A 308 -1.75 13.63 -0.93
C GLN A 308 -2.29 14.07 -2.29
N LYS A 309 -1.44 14.66 -3.15
CA LYS A 309 -1.82 14.92 -4.54
C LYS A 309 -2.16 13.63 -5.28
N ILE A 310 -1.43 12.55 -5.02
CA ILE A 310 -1.73 11.22 -5.57
C ILE A 310 -3.06 10.68 -5.05
N TYR A 311 -3.37 10.87 -3.76
CA TYR A 311 -4.67 10.45 -3.20
C TYR A 311 -5.82 11.25 -3.80
N LEU A 312 -5.65 12.56 -3.94
CA LEU A 312 -6.64 13.45 -4.54
C LEU A 312 -6.84 13.13 -6.03
N SER A 313 -5.77 12.95 -6.81
CA SER A 313 -5.87 12.62 -8.23
C SER A 313 -6.51 11.25 -8.45
N SER A 314 -6.16 10.26 -7.62
CA SER A 314 -6.76 8.93 -7.68
C SER A 314 -8.25 8.95 -7.35
N LEU A 315 -8.66 9.72 -6.33
CA LEU A 315 -10.08 9.90 -6.00
C LEU A 315 -10.88 10.57 -7.11
N VAL A 316 -10.33 11.63 -7.72
CA VAL A 316 -10.97 12.30 -8.87
C VAL A 316 -11.13 11.31 -10.03
N LEU A 317 -10.10 10.53 -10.32
CA LEU A 317 -10.16 9.53 -11.39
C LEU A 317 -11.22 8.47 -11.09
N VAL A 318 -11.25 7.92 -9.88
CA VAL A 318 -12.26 6.93 -9.47
C VAL A 318 -13.68 7.51 -9.54
N TYR A 319 -13.87 8.76 -9.12
CA TYR A 319 -15.16 9.44 -9.26
C TYR A 319 -15.63 9.50 -10.72
N LEU A 320 -14.73 9.75 -11.67
CA LEU A 320 -15.05 9.73 -13.11
C LEU A 320 -15.38 8.32 -13.59
N PHE A 321 -14.59 7.31 -13.21
CA PHE A 321 -14.80 5.92 -13.62
C PHE A 321 -16.05 5.30 -13.01
N HIS A 322 -16.44 5.75 -11.82
CA HIS A 322 -17.60 5.26 -11.06
C HIS A 322 -18.85 6.12 -11.34
N PHE A 323 -19.03 6.55 -12.59
CA PHE A 323 -20.22 7.24 -13.08
C PHE A 323 -20.65 8.47 -12.26
N GLN A 324 -19.67 9.21 -11.72
CA GLN A 324 -19.92 10.40 -10.92
C GLN A 324 -20.76 10.14 -9.66
N ASN A 325 -20.53 8.99 -9.02
CA ASN A 325 -21.22 8.65 -7.79
C ASN A 325 -20.96 9.69 -6.68
N SER A 326 -22.04 10.40 -6.32
CA SER A 326 -22.08 11.42 -5.26
C SER A 326 -21.57 10.94 -3.90
N CYS A 327 -21.61 9.64 -3.64
CA CYS A 327 -21.11 8.99 -2.44
C CYS A 327 -19.62 9.30 -2.19
N LEU A 328 -18.78 9.26 -3.22
CA LEU A 328 -17.34 9.53 -3.10
C LEU A 328 -17.04 10.99 -2.74
N LEU A 329 -17.90 11.95 -3.12
CA LEU A 329 -17.75 13.36 -2.73
C LEU A 329 -17.93 13.57 -1.23
N SER A 330 -18.74 12.72 -0.60
CA SER A 330 -18.98 12.76 0.85
C SER A 330 -17.96 11.93 1.65
N SER A 331 -16.99 11.30 0.98
CA SER A 331 -16.04 10.38 1.60
C SER A 331 -15.13 11.06 2.64
N PRO A 332 -14.79 10.36 3.75
CA PRO A 332 -13.88 10.87 4.77
C PRO A 332 -12.46 11.14 4.25
N LEU A 333 -12.00 10.42 3.24
CA LEU A 333 -10.70 10.67 2.63
C LEU A 333 -10.66 12.04 1.94
N LEU A 334 -11.66 12.34 1.11
CA LEU A 334 -11.73 13.62 0.41
C LEU A 334 -11.85 14.79 1.41
N SER A 335 -12.65 14.61 2.45
CA SER A 335 -12.79 15.65 3.50
C SER A 335 -11.49 15.89 4.26
N LEU A 336 -10.72 14.84 4.58
CA LEU A 336 -9.40 14.97 5.18
C LEU A 336 -8.43 15.70 4.26
N LEU A 337 -8.40 15.36 2.96
CA LEU A 337 -7.50 15.98 1.98
C LEU A 337 -7.81 17.47 1.80
N ILE A 338 -9.10 17.84 1.68
CA ILE A 338 -9.50 19.25 1.57
C ILE A 338 -9.19 20.01 2.86
N GLY A 339 -9.54 19.43 4.02
CA GLY A 339 -9.23 20.00 5.33
C GLY A 339 -7.73 20.24 5.50
N PHE A 340 -6.90 19.30 5.05
CA PHE A 340 -5.44 19.44 5.07
C PHE A 340 -4.93 20.57 4.19
N MET A 341 -5.38 20.63 2.93
CA MET A 341 -4.96 21.66 1.97
C MET A 341 -5.33 23.06 2.46
N LEU A 342 -6.54 23.22 3.02
CA LEU A 342 -7.00 24.48 3.60
C LEU A 342 -6.21 24.84 4.87
N ALA A 343 -6.00 23.90 5.78
CA ALA A 343 -5.26 24.17 7.01
C ALA A 343 -3.82 24.59 6.73
N ARG A 344 -3.17 23.99 5.73
CA ARG A 344 -1.84 24.40 5.26
C ARG A 344 -1.83 25.78 4.60
N TYR A 345 -2.88 26.11 3.85
CA TYR A 345 -3.01 27.44 3.26
C TYR A 345 -3.00 28.54 4.33
N PHE A 346 -3.74 28.32 5.43
CA PHE A 346 -3.81 29.26 6.54
C PHE A 346 -2.59 29.26 7.47
N GLN A 347 -1.94 28.11 7.71
CA GLN A 347 -0.84 27.98 8.68
C GLN A 347 0.52 27.67 8.04
N ARG A 348 1.11 28.64 7.33
CA ARG A 348 2.39 28.49 6.62
C ARG A 348 3.66 28.45 7.50
N ARG A 349 3.57 28.73 8.82
CA ARG A 349 4.74 28.85 9.74
C ARG A 349 4.56 28.09 11.07
N MET A 350 4.28 26.80 10.97
CA MET A 350 4.10 25.89 12.11
C MET A 350 5.39 25.64 12.92
N LYS A 351 6.56 25.77 12.29
CA LYS A 351 7.85 25.29 12.82
C LYS A 351 8.63 26.29 13.70
N MET A 352 8.10 27.50 13.91
CA MET A 352 8.81 28.59 14.60
C MET A 352 8.16 28.93 15.95
N GLY A 353 8.96 29.02 17.01
CA GLY A 353 8.55 29.51 18.34
C GLY A 353 8.98 28.62 19.52
N PRO A 354 8.68 29.03 20.77
CA PRO A 354 8.91 28.23 21.98
C PRO A 354 7.99 27.00 22.04
N PHE A 355 8.36 26.00 22.86
CA PHE A 355 7.67 24.70 23.00
C PHE A 355 6.14 24.82 23.04
N VAL A 356 5.62 25.63 23.97
CA VAL A 356 4.17 25.81 24.20
C VAL A 356 3.49 26.40 22.96
N ALA A 357 4.14 27.34 22.27
CA ALA A 357 3.61 27.93 21.05
C ALA A 357 3.57 26.93 19.89
N ARG A 358 4.53 26.01 19.80
CA ARG A 358 4.50 24.93 18.79
C ARG A 358 3.39 23.93 19.07
N LEU A 359 3.22 23.52 20.33
CA LEU A 359 2.14 22.62 20.73
C LEU A 359 0.77 23.24 20.47
N LEU A 360 0.57 24.51 20.81
CA LEU A 360 -0.69 25.20 20.54
C LEU A 360 -0.96 25.33 19.03
N LYS A 361 0.06 25.66 18.22
CA LYS A 361 -0.06 25.70 16.75
C LYS A 361 -0.42 24.34 16.17
N LEU A 362 0.17 23.26 16.70
CA LEU A 362 -0.14 21.88 16.32
C LEU A 362 -1.60 21.52 16.62
N LEU A 363 -2.07 21.79 17.84
CA LEU A 363 -3.46 21.54 18.22
C LEU A 363 -4.43 22.38 17.36
N LEU A 364 -4.09 23.64 17.10
CA LEU A 364 -4.86 24.50 16.21
C LEU A 364 -4.90 23.97 14.78
N HIS A 365 -3.79 23.42 14.27
CA HIS A 365 -3.74 22.81 12.94
C HIS A 365 -4.65 21.60 12.82
N LEU A 366 -4.55 20.66 13.77
CA LEU A 366 -5.41 19.48 13.79
C LEU A 366 -6.87 19.89 13.91
N HIS A 367 -7.19 20.83 14.80
CA HIS A 367 -8.54 21.37 14.94
C HIS A 367 -9.05 22.00 13.63
N LEU A 368 -8.23 22.80 12.95
CA LEU A 368 -8.58 23.40 11.67
C LEU A 368 -8.82 22.34 10.57
N VAL A 369 -7.96 21.33 10.47
CA VAL A 369 -8.13 20.23 9.51
C VAL A 369 -9.46 19.50 9.73
N PHE A 370 -9.77 19.12 10.97
CA PHE A 370 -11.00 18.37 11.28
C PHE A 370 -12.24 19.25 11.11
N THR A 371 -12.22 20.50 11.56
CA THR A 371 -13.37 21.40 11.39
C THR A 371 -13.65 21.71 9.92
N CYS A 372 -12.61 22.02 9.12
CA CYS A 372 -12.75 22.17 7.67
C CYS A 372 -13.22 20.88 6.98
N GLY A 373 -12.71 19.71 7.37
CA GLY A 373 -13.14 18.43 6.81
C GLY A 373 -14.60 18.09 7.14
N ILE A 374 -15.01 18.26 8.40
CA ILE A 374 -16.38 17.99 8.84
C ILE A 374 -17.37 18.95 8.17
N THR A 375 -17.05 20.25 8.14
CA THR A 375 -17.89 21.25 7.47
C THR A 375 -18.02 20.97 5.97
N PHE A 376 -16.94 20.57 5.29
CA PHE A 376 -16.99 20.14 3.91
C PHE A 376 -17.91 18.93 3.72
N SER A 377 -17.72 17.85 4.50
CA SER A 377 -18.54 16.64 4.39
C SER A 377 -20.03 16.94 4.65
N TYR A 378 -20.32 17.77 5.65
CA TYR A 378 -21.69 18.22 5.95
C TYR A 378 -22.30 19.02 4.80
N SER A 379 -21.57 19.98 4.23
CA SER A 379 -22.03 20.76 3.07
C SER A 379 -22.29 19.89 1.86
N MET A 380 -21.43 18.90 1.58
CA MET A 380 -21.64 17.96 0.47
C MET A 380 -22.88 17.09 0.68
N LYS A 381 -23.10 16.59 1.90
CA LYS A 381 -24.31 15.82 2.24
C LYS A 381 -25.59 16.64 2.10
N LYS A 382 -25.55 17.94 2.45
CA LYS A 382 -26.70 18.84 2.28
C LYS A 382 -26.99 19.14 0.80
N LEU A 383 -25.95 19.24 -0.03
CA LEU A 383 -26.07 19.55 -1.45
C LEU A 383 -26.55 18.35 -2.27
N LEU A 384 -26.19 17.12 -1.87
CA LEU A 384 -26.58 15.88 -2.55
C LEU A 384 -27.33 14.94 -1.60
N PRO A 385 -28.57 15.28 -1.18
CA PRO A 385 -29.35 14.48 -0.22
C PRO A 385 -29.77 13.10 -0.75
N ALA A 386 -29.62 12.84 -2.06
CA ALA A 386 -29.91 11.56 -2.69
C ALA A 386 -28.83 10.48 -2.48
N ALA A 387 -27.66 10.84 -1.92
CA ALA A 387 -26.62 9.87 -1.58
C ALA A 387 -27.04 9.13 -0.29
N GLY A 388 -27.65 7.94 -0.46
CA GLY A 388 -28.09 7.09 0.64
C GLY A 388 -27.03 7.01 1.75
N SER A 389 -27.45 7.36 2.97
CA SER A 389 -26.61 7.29 4.16
C SER A 389 -25.89 5.94 4.21
N HIS A 390 -24.57 5.96 4.10
CA HIS A 390 -23.72 4.77 4.09
C HIS A 390 -24.16 3.78 5.15
N LEU A 391 -24.62 2.61 4.70
CA LEU A 391 -24.99 1.49 5.55
C LEU A 391 -23.88 1.19 6.56
N LEU A 392 -22.61 1.26 6.15
CA LEU A 392 -21.46 1.09 7.03
C LEU A 392 -21.41 2.13 8.17
N LEU A 393 -21.55 3.43 7.87
CA LEU A 393 -21.47 4.47 8.90
C LEU A 393 -22.65 4.35 9.87
N LYS A 394 -23.85 4.03 9.36
CA LYS A 394 -25.03 3.74 10.16
C LYS A 394 -24.84 2.50 11.05
N VAL A 395 -24.26 1.43 10.51
CA VAL A 395 -23.90 0.21 11.24
C VAL A 395 -22.87 0.54 12.34
N LEU A 396 -21.86 1.36 12.05
CA LEU A 396 -20.86 1.78 13.03
C LEU A 396 -21.46 2.65 14.13
N GLU A 397 -22.32 3.62 13.80
CA GLU A 397 -23.04 4.44 14.79
C GLU A 397 -23.85 3.58 15.76
N VAL A 398 -24.53 2.56 15.24
CA VAL A 398 -25.30 1.62 16.07
C VAL A 398 -24.38 0.71 16.88
N LYS A 399 -23.32 0.18 16.27
CA LYS A 399 -22.32 -0.66 16.95
C LYS A 399 -21.66 0.06 18.13
N PHE A 400 -21.37 1.35 17.99
CA PHE A 400 -20.78 2.16 19.05
C PHE A 400 -21.82 2.77 20.01
N GLY A 401 -23.11 2.46 19.86
CA GLY A 401 -24.17 2.97 20.73
C GLY A 401 -24.46 4.46 20.58
N LEU A 402 -23.99 5.10 19.50
CA LEU A 402 -24.23 6.52 19.21
C LEU A 402 -25.66 6.76 18.71
N LYS A 403 -26.31 5.73 18.16
CA LYS A 403 -27.67 5.80 17.64
C LYS A 403 -28.39 4.46 17.82
N ALA A 404 -29.64 4.48 18.30
CA ALA A 404 -30.49 3.30 18.32
C ALA A 404 -31.14 3.09 16.94
N THR A 405 -31.25 1.84 16.49
CA THR A 405 -31.95 1.49 15.24
C THR A 405 -32.90 0.31 15.45
N SER A 406 -34.05 0.38 14.79
CA SER A 406 -34.98 -0.74 14.62
C SER A 406 -34.85 -1.39 13.24
N ASP A 407 -33.92 -0.94 12.40
CA ASP A 407 -33.80 -1.41 11.01
C ASP A 407 -33.28 -2.84 10.97
N PHE A 408 -34.07 -3.74 10.37
CA PHE A 408 -33.72 -5.15 10.23
C PHE A 408 -32.36 -5.35 9.56
N VAL A 409 -32.09 -4.65 8.45
CA VAL A 409 -30.82 -4.80 7.70
C VAL A 409 -29.62 -4.45 8.57
N THR A 410 -29.69 -3.36 9.33
CA THR A 410 -28.61 -2.92 10.22
C THR A 410 -28.39 -3.95 11.34
N ASN A 411 -29.48 -4.42 11.97
CA ASN A 411 -29.42 -5.43 13.03
C ASN A 411 -28.90 -6.77 12.52
N PHE A 412 -29.30 -7.19 11.32
CA PHE A 412 -28.82 -8.39 10.67
C PHE A 412 -27.31 -8.32 10.40
N LEU A 413 -26.82 -7.18 9.90
CA LEU A 413 -25.38 -6.98 9.68
C LEU A 413 -24.58 -6.99 10.98
N LEU A 414 -25.12 -6.44 12.07
CA LEU A 414 -24.46 -6.46 13.39
C LEU A 414 -24.33 -7.88 13.97
N CYS A 415 -25.20 -8.81 13.56
CA CYS A 415 -25.07 -10.21 13.92
C CYS A 415 -23.94 -10.93 13.17
N HIS A 416 -23.38 -10.35 12.11
CA HIS A 416 -22.32 -10.98 11.36
C HIS A 416 -21.01 -11.02 12.15
N ASP A 417 -20.30 -12.16 12.13
CA ASP A 417 -19.12 -12.41 12.97
C ASP A 417 -18.04 -11.33 12.84
N GLU A 418 -17.91 -10.70 11.66
CA GLU A 418 -16.95 -9.63 11.40
C GLU A 418 -17.23 -8.32 12.17
N LEU A 419 -18.51 -8.08 12.47
CA LEU A 419 -18.98 -6.89 13.17
C LEU A 419 -19.22 -7.16 14.65
N GLN A 420 -19.14 -8.40 15.10
CA GLN A 420 -19.15 -8.72 16.52
C GLN A 420 -17.83 -8.34 17.20
N THR A 421 -17.85 -8.25 18.53
CA THR A 421 -16.62 -8.07 19.32
C THR A 421 -15.73 -9.30 19.17
N PRO A 422 -14.41 -9.13 18.99
CA PRO A 422 -13.51 -10.26 18.80
C PRO A 422 -13.55 -11.21 20.00
N GLY A 423 -13.74 -12.50 19.74
CA GLY A 423 -13.74 -13.54 20.76
C GLY A 423 -12.36 -13.79 21.37
N GLN A 424 -12.33 -14.46 22.53
CA GLN A 424 -11.08 -14.82 23.21
C GLN A 424 -10.18 -15.76 22.35
N ASP A 425 -10.79 -16.57 21.48
CA ASP A 425 -10.08 -17.47 20.56
C ASP A 425 -9.15 -16.73 19.60
N LEU A 426 -9.52 -15.52 19.17
CA LEU A 426 -8.66 -14.69 18.32
C LEU A 426 -7.38 -14.33 19.08
N PHE A 427 -7.52 -13.81 20.30
CA PHE A 427 -6.37 -13.40 21.10
C PHE A 427 -5.46 -14.58 21.47
N LEU A 428 -6.04 -15.74 21.80
CA LEU A 428 -5.28 -16.96 22.06
C LEU A 428 -4.47 -17.40 20.84
N ARG A 429 -5.10 -17.46 19.66
CA ARG A 429 -4.45 -17.84 18.40
C ARG A 429 -3.31 -16.89 18.04
N LEU A 430 -3.55 -15.58 18.11
CA LEU A 430 -2.53 -14.57 17.83
C LEU A 430 -1.39 -14.55 18.85
N THR A 431 -1.65 -14.97 20.09
CA THR A 431 -0.61 -15.12 21.11
C THR A 431 0.21 -16.40 20.89
N GLN A 432 -0.44 -17.51 20.51
CA GLN A 432 0.24 -18.77 20.18
C GLN A 432 1.18 -18.63 18.97
N THR A 433 0.77 -17.89 17.95
CA THR A 433 1.63 -17.56 16.80
C THR A 433 2.66 -16.47 17.10
N SER A 434 2.71 -16.00 18.35
CA SER A 434 3.53 -14.87 18.82
C SER A 434 3.27 -13.55 18.09
N LEU A 435 2.26 -13.44 17.22
CA LEU A 435 1.96 -12.20 16.49
C LEU A 435 1.61 -11.05 17.45
N LEU A 436 0.68 -11.30 18.37
CA LEU A 436 0.21 -10.28 19.31
C LEU A 436 1.32 -9.73 20.23
N PRO A 437 2.13 -10.56 20.92
CA PRO A 437 3.19 -10.04 21.78
C PRO A 437 4.27 -9.28 21.01
N PHE A 438 4.68 -9.76 19.83
CA PHE A 438 5.64 -9.03 18.99
C PHE A 438 5.06 -7.72 18.45
N TYR A 439 3.78 -7.71 18.05
CA TYR A 439 3.10 -6.49 17.61
C TYR A 439 3.07 -5.43 18.71
N ILE A 440 2.66 -5.80 19.94
CA ILE A 440 2.64 -4.88 21.10
C ILE A 440 4.04 -4.38 21.42
N LEU A 441 5.04 -5.27 21.41
CA LEU A 441 6.44 -4.90 21.65
C LEU A 441 6.93 -3.88 20.63
N VAL A 442 6.79 -4.16 19.33
CA VAL A 442 7.24 -3.26 18.25
C VAL A 442 6.48 -1.95 18.29
N LEU A 443 5.16 -1.98 18.49
CA LEU A 443 4.34 -0.77 18.61
C LEU A 443 4.81 0.10 19.79
N SER A 444 5.08 -0.51 20.95
CA SER A 444 5.57 0.21 22.13
C SER A 444 6.94 0.87 21.89
N ILE A 445 7.87 0.16 21.22
CA ILE A 445 9.19 0.69 20.86
C ILE A 445 9.05 1.86 19.88
N CYS A 446 8.21 1.71 18.84
CA CYS A 446 7.93 2.75 17.87
C CYS A 446 7.31 3.99 18.51
N LEU A 447 6.34 3.82 19.41
CA LEU A 447 5.70 4.92 20.15
C LEU A 447 6.69 5.63 21.07
N LEU A 448 7.50 4.88 21.84
CA LEU A 448 8.52 5.48 22.72
C LEU A 448 9.59 6.24 21.92
N SER A 449 10.04 5.68 20.79
CA SER A 449 11.01 6.33 19.90
C SER A 449 10.45 7.59 19.25
N THR A 450 9.18 7.57 18.81
CA THR A 450 8.53 8.75 18.24
C THR A 450 8.32 9.81 19.31
N LEU A 451 7.82 9.44 20.50
CA LEU A 451 7.69 10.34 21.65
C LEU A 451 9.02 10.98 22.03
N GLN A 452 10.11 10.21 22.09
CA GLN A 452 11.45 10.73 22.39
C GLN A 452 11.93 11.71 21.31
N THR A 453 11.70 11.40 20.04
CA THR A 453 12.07 12.25 18.91
C THR A 453 11.27 13.56 18.91
N VAL A 454 9.97 13.46 19.15
CA VAL A 454 9.04 14.59 19.24
C VAL A 454 9.42 15.48 20.42
N TYR A 455 9.71 14.91 21.59
CA TYR A 455 10.19 15.64 22.75
C TYR A 455 11.49 16.41 22.46
N ARG A 456 12.47 15.76 21.80
CA ARG A 456 13.74 16.39 21.41
C ARG A 456 13.56 17.51 20.38
N ARG A 457 12.61 17.39 19.45
CA ARG A 457 12.35 18.41 18.41
C ARG A 457 11.51 19.58 18.91
N LEU A 458 10.65 19.34 19.90
CA LEU A 458 9.79 20.36 20.50
C LEU A 458 10.53 21.22 21.54
N ARG A 459 11.50 20.64 22.27
CA ARG A 459 12.47 21.37 23.10
C ARG A 459 13.39 22.22 22.21
#